data_AF-A0A7V8R116-F1
#
_entry.id   AF-A0A7V8R116-F1
#
_cell.length_a   1.000
_cell.length_b   1.000
_cell.length_c   1.000
_cell.angle_alpha   90.00
_cell.angle_beta   90.00
_cell.angle_gamma   90.00
#
_symmetry.space_group_name_H-M   'P 1'
#
loop_
_entity.id
_entity.type
_entity.pdbx_description
1 polymer ?
#
loop_
_entity_poly.entity_id
_entity_poly.type
_entity_poly.pdbx_seq_one_letter_code
_entity_poly.pdbx_strand_id
1 'polypeptide(L)'
;MDYANHKTVPEFQRIADRNGKWGYRWVPLVSDETFTHCSIDVLMLRPGKAGGLIVDTDIDNRLKTLFDALQIPTSQSQLPKTPASDEDPFFVLLEKDSLISSVSVTTDRLLARERFIRKDVPDSLTLSLDQSANRDHVVLIISVAIHATKTTLDNLHLIG
;
A
#
# COMPACT_ATOMS: atom_id res chain seq x y z
N MET A 1 18.70 -33.37 -28.71
CA MET A 1 17.42 -32.89 -29.26
C MET A 1 16.66 -32.24 -28.12
N ASP A 2 16.98 -30.95 -27.94
CA ASP A 2 16.24 -29.87 -27.31
C ASP A 2 15.30 -30.17 -26.13
N TYR A 3 15.89 -30.27 -24.94
CA TYR A 3 15.20 -29.98 -23.68
C TYR A 3 14.99 -28.45 -23.59
N ALA A 4 13.94 -27.96 -24.25
CA ALA A 4 13.56 -26.56 -24.22
C ALA A 4 13.11 -26.17 -22.79
N ASN A 5 14.05 -25.59 -22.06
CA ASN A 5 13.92 -24.50 -21.08
C ASN A 5 12.47 -24.01 -20.87
N HIS A 6 11.70 -24.72 -20.04
CA HIS A 6 10.44 -24.21 -19.52
C HIS A 6 10.83 -23.17 -18.46
N LYS A 7 11.14 -21.94 -18.90
CA LYS A 7 11.20 -20.79 -18.01
C LYS A 7 9.81 -20.68 -17.41
N THR A 8 9.64 -21.23 -16.20
CA THR A 8 8.45 -21.07 -15.39
C THR A 8 8.22 -19.58 -15.26
N VAL A 9 7.15 -19.10 -15.92
CA VAL A 9 6.73 -17.71 -15.85
C VAL A 9 6.62 -17.33 -14.37
N PRO A 10 7.22 -16.22 -13.91
CA PRO A 10 7.15 -15.80 -12.51
C PRO A 10 5.70 -15.77 -12.03
N GLU A 11 5.47 -16.18 -10.79
CA GLU A 11 4.11 -16.30 -10.25
C GLU A 11 3.36 -14.97 -10.28
N PHE A 12 4.03 -13.86 -9.92
CA PHE A 12 3.45 -12.52 -9.99
C PHE A 12 2.96 -12.17 -11.40
N GLN A 13 3.61 -12.68 -12.45
CA GLN A 13 3.24 -12.40 -13.84
C GLN A 13 1.91 -13.06 -14.19
N ARG A 14 1.67 -14.27 -13.67
CA ARG A 14 0.38 -14.99 -13.82
C ARG A 14 -0.74 -14.26 -13.08
N ILE A 15 -0.45 -13.76 -11.88
CA ILE A 15 -1.39 -12.95 -11.09
C ILE A 15 -1.72 -11.66 -11.85
N ALA A 16 -0.70 -10.97 -12.38
CA ALA A 16 -0.83 -9.74 -13.13
C ALA A 16 -1.70 -9.91 -14.38
N ASP A 17 -1.44 -10.96 -15.17
CA ASP A 17 -2.17 -11.23 -16.41
C ASP A 17 -3.64 -11.58 -16.12
N ARG A 18 -3.93 -12.31 -15.04
CA ARG A 18 -5.30 -12.65 -14.62
C ARG A 18 -6.09 -11.43 -14.16
N ASN A 19 -5.43 -10.52 -13.44
CA ASN A 19 -6.07 -9.30 -12.95
C ASN A 19 -6.04 -8.16 -13.98
N GLY A 20 -5.69 -8.45 -15.24
CA GLY A 20 -5.60 -7.45 -16.31
C GLY A 20 -6.92 -6.71 -16.53
N LYS A 21 -6.91 -5.39 -16.33
CA LYS A 21 -8.12 -4.57 -16.35
C LYS A 21 -7.78 -3.11 -16.64
N TRP A 22 -8.56 -2.49 -17.52
CA TRP A 22 -8.40 -1.08 -17.95
C TRP A 22 -7.00 -0.72 -18.48
N GLY A 23 -6.30 -1.68 -19.08
CA GLY A 23 -4.94 -1.47 -19.59
C GLY A 23 -3.84 -1.58 -18.54
N TYR A 24 -4.18 -1.94 -17.29
CA TYR A 24 -3.23 -2.22 -16.20
C TYR A 24 -3.22 -3.72 -15.90
N ARG A 25 -2.08 -4.24 -15.44
CA ARG A 25 -1.94 -5.60 -14.90
C ARG A 25 -1.62 -5.52 -13.41
N TRP A 26 -2.57 -5.94 -12.58
CA TRP A 26 -2.52 -5.71 -11.14
C TRP A 26 -1.97 -6.91 -10.37
N VAL A 27 -1.05 -6.65 -9.45
CA VAL A 27 -0.48 -7.66 -8.55
C VAL A 27 -0.82 -7.29 -7.10
N PRO A 28 -1.93 -7.81 -6.55
CA PRO A 28 -2.24 -7.66 -5.13
C PRO A 28 -1.32 -8.54 -4.27
N LEU A 29 -0.79 -7.97 -3.20
CA LEU A 29 0.01 -8.72 -2.21
C LEU A 29 -0.89 -9.53 -1.25
N VAL A 30 -2.06 -8.99 -0.93
CA VAL A 30 -3.08 -9.61 -0.09
C VAL A 30 -4.27 -9.94 -0.97
N SER A 31 -4.61 -11.22 -1.06
CA SER A 31 -5.67 -11.75 -1.94
C SER A 31 -6.41 -12.91 -1.29
N ASP A 32 -7.67 -13.12 -1.70
CA ASP A 32 -8.45 -14.28 -1.25
C ASP A 32 -7.79 -15.60 -1.67
N GLU A 33 -7.22 -15.62 -2.87
CA GLU A 33 -6.60 -16.82 -3.46
C GLU A 33 -5.37 -17.30 -2.68
N THR A 34 -4.58 -16.34 -2.17
CA THR A 34 -3.44 -16.66 -1.31
C THR A 34 -3.85 -16.89 0.13
N PHE A 35 -5.15 -16.88 0.45
CA PHE A 35 -5.69 -16.99 1.82
C PHE A 35 -4.98 -16.04 2.78
N THR A 36 -4.78 -14.79 2.36
CA THR A 36 -4.09 -13.79 3.17
C THR A 36 -5.04 -12.68 3.59
N HIS A 37 -4.85 -12.19 4.80
CA HIS A 37 -5.49 -10.99 5.33
C HIS A 37 -4.42 -10.06 5.87
N CYS A 38 -4.74 -8.78 6.05
CA CYS A 38 -3.80 -7.85 6.66
C CYS A 38 -4.38 -7.05 7.82
N SER A 39 -3.50 -6.75 8.76
CA SER A 39 -3.73 -5.75 9.79
C SER A 39 -2.97 -4.48 9.39
N ILE A 40 -3.64 -3.33 9.43
CA ILE A 40 -3.06 -2.04 9.08
C ILE A 40 -3.03 -1.15 10.34
N ASP A 41 -1.83 -0.74 10.73
CA ASP A 41 -1.63 0.27 11.77
C ASP A 41 -1.16 1.58 11.13
N VAL A 42 -1.93 2.64 11.37
CA VAL A 42 -1.66 3.97 10.81
C VAL A 42 -1.34 4.93 11.95
N LEU A 43 -0.09 5.39 12.00
CA LEU A 43 0.32 6.51 12.84
C LEU A 43 0.27 7.81 12.03
N MET A 44 -0.68 8.67 12.37
CA MET A 44 -0.87 9.98 11.76
C MET A 44 -0.22 11.07 12.62
N LEU A 45 0.89 11.62 12.14
CA LEU A 45 1.62 12.70 12.80
C LEU A 45 1.25 14.04 12.18
N ARG A 46 0.63 14.93 12.98
CA ARG A 46 0.19 16.24 12.51
C ARG A 46 1.05 17.38 13.07
N PRO A 47 1.27 18.45 12.29
CA PRO A 47 1.87 19.68 12.78
C PRO A 47 0.86 20.41 13.68
N GLY A 48 1.24 20.76 14.90
CA GLY A 48 0.33 21.42 15.85
C GLY A 48 0.99 21.97 17.10
N LYS A 49 0.37 22.98 17.72
CA LYS A 49 0.78 23.51 19.03
C LYS A 49 0.28 22.59 20.15
N ALA A 50 1.05 22.48 21.23
CA ALA A 50 0.60 21.80 22.44
C ALA A 50 -0.69 22.48 22.96
N GLY A 51 -1.75 21.69 23.18
CA GLY A 51 -3.05 22.17 23.68
C GLY A 51 -4.08 22.59 22.62
N GLY A 52 -3.79 22.42 21.32
CA GLY A 52 -4.79 22.59 20.26
C GLY A 52 -5.79 21.42 20.23
N LEU A 53 -7.09 21.72 20.08
CA LEU A 53 -8.10 20.67 19.87
C LEU A 53 -7.75 19.85 18.63
N ILE A 54 -7.66 18.53 18.80
CA ILE A 54 -7.72 17.58 17.70
C ILE A 54 -9.14 17.65 17.15
N VAL A 55 -9.32 18.30 16.01
CA VAL A 55 -10.61 18.29 15.32
C VAL A 55 -10.67 16.98 14.53
N ASP A 56 -11.43 16.01 15.06
CA ASP A 56 -11.57 14.63 14.57
C ASP A 56 -12.43 14.47 13.31
N THR A 57 -12.84 15.55 12.67
CA THR A 57 -14.05 15.53 11.83
C THR A 57 -13.89 14.93 10.43
N ASP A 58 -12.81 14.22 10.12
CA ASP A 58 -12.59 13.67 8.77
C ASP A 58 -11.67 12.43 8.71
N ILE A 59 -11.40 11.77 9.85
CA ILE A 59 -10.50 10.60 9.88
C ILE A 59 -11.08 9.45 9.06
N ASP A 60 -12.38 9.15 9.21
CA ASP A 60 -13.04 8.04 8.51
C ASP A 60 -12.98 8.19 6.98
N ASN A 61 -13.34 9.38 6.46
CA ASN A 61 -13.26 9.66 5.02
C ASN A 61 -11.83 9.56 4.48
N ARG A 62 -10.83 9.97 5.27
CA ARG A 62 -9.41 9.87 4.91
C ARG A 62 -8.94 8.42 4.88
N LEU A 63 -9.34 7.61 5.86
CA LEU A 63 -9.03 6.19 5.88
C LEU A 63 -9.67 5.47 4.71
N LYS A 64 -10.94 5.78 4.42
CA LYS A 64 -11.61 5.25 3.24
C LYS A 64 -10.85 5.56 1.96
N THR A 65 -10.45 6.81 1.77
CA THR A 65 -9.65 7.24 0.62
C THR A 65 -8.29 6.52 0.56
N LEU A 66 -7.64 6.32 1.71
CA LEU A 66 -6.38 5.59 1.81
C LEU A 66 -6.55 4.12 1.39
N PHE A 67 -7.59 3.44 1.89
CA PHE A 67 -7.86 2.04 1.51
C PHE A 67 -8.23 1.90 0.04
N ASP A 68 -9.01 2.85 -0.49
CA ASP A 68 -9.33 2.90 -1.92
C ASP A 68 -8.06 3.04 -2.79
N ALA A 69 -7.02 3.71 -2.29
CA ALA A 69 -5.72 3.85 -2.97
C ALA A 69 -4.78 2.65 -2.79
N LEU A 70 -4.98 1.81 -1.77
CA LEU A 70 -4.15 0.63 -1.49
C LEU A 70 -4.68 -0.65 -2.16
N GLN A 71 -5.89 -0.61 -2.71
CA GLN A 71 -6.51 -1.75 -3.39
C GLN A 71 -6.52 -1.62 -4.91
N ILE A 72 -6.85 -2.72 -5.61
CA ILE A 72 -7.15 -2.65 -7.05
C ILE A 72 -8.32 -1.66 -7.26
N PRO A 73 -8.18 -0.65 -8.15
CA PRO A 73 -9.23 0.34 -8.34
C PRO A 73 -10.58 -0.26 -8.76
N THR A 74 -11.66 0.27 -8.21
CA THR A 74 -13.04 -0.21 -8.44
C THR A 74 -13.72 0.51 -9.60
N SER A 75 -13.18 1.64 -10.05
CA SER A 75 -13.63 2.35 -11.26
C SER A 75 -12.46 2.86 -12.11
N GLN A 76 -12.64 2.87 -13.44
CA GLN A 76 -11.68 3.47 -14.39
C GLN A 76 -11.47 4.97 -14.12
N SER A 77 -12.43 5.65 -13.50
CA SER A 77 -12.30 7.07 -13.14
C SER A 77 -11.23 7.35 -12.08
N GLN A 78 -10.77 6.33 -11.37
CA GLN A 78 -9.70 6.43 -10.36
C GLN A 78 -8.30 6.33 -10.99
N LEU A 79 -8.22 6.08 -12.31
CA LEU A 79 -6.98 5.78 -12.99
C LEU A 79 -6.58 6.84 -14.02
N PRO A 80 -5.27 7.04 -14.23
CA PRO A 80 -4.76 7.63 -15.45
C PRO A 80 -5.15 6.80 -16.68
N LYS A 81 -5.05 7.41 -17.88
CA LYS A 81 -5.41 6.73 -19.13
C LYS A 81 -4.49 5.56 -19.49
N THR A 82 -3.23 5.60 -19.06
CA THR A 82 -2.20 4.61 -19.41
C THR A 82 -1.20 4.46 -18.26
N PRO A 83 -0.78 3.23 -17.92
CA PRO A 83 0.30 3.00 -16.95
C PRO A 83 1.60 3.64 -17.43
N ALA A 84 2.42 4.10 -16.48
CA ALA A 84 3.82 4.44 -16.74
C ALA A 84 4.64 3.16 -17.04
N SER A 85 5.85 3.32 -17.57
CA SER A 85 6.70 2.18 -17.96
C SER A 85 7.14 1.30 -16.78
N ASP A 86 7.15 1.86 -15.57
CA ASP A 86 7.47 1.20 -14.30
C ASP A 86 6.22 0.70 -13.56
N GLU A 87 5.04 0.93 -14.11
CA GLU A 87 3.74 0.56 -13.55
C GLU A 87 3.15 -0.72 -14.18
N ASP A 88 3.98 -1.50 -14.90
CA ASP A 88 3.54 -2.73 -15.56
C ASP A 88 4.50 -3.91 -15.29
N PRO A 89 4.18 -4.83 -14.36
CA PRO A 89 2.91 -4.92 -13.62
C PRO A 89 2.81 -3.94 -12.44
N PHE A 90 1.59 -3.49 -12.14
CA PHE A 90 1.31 -2.56 -11.04
C PHE A 90 1.07 -3.33 -9.73
N PHE A 91 1.90 -3.09 -8.72
CA PHE A 91 1.75 -3.71 -7.40
C PHE A 91 0.81 -2.91 -6.51
N VAL A 92 -0.18 -3.58 -5.93
CA VAL A 92 -1.09 -3.00 -4.93
C VAL A 92 -1.09 -3.86 -3.68
N LEU A 93 -1.42 -3.27 -2.54
CA LEU A 93 -1.42 -4.01 -1.29
C LEU A 93 -2.57 -5.03 -1.26
N LEU A 94 -3.78 -4.59 -1.65
CA LEU A 94 -5.01 -5.35 -1.47
C LEU A 94 -5.68 -5.67 -2.81
N GLU A 95 -6.23 -6.87 -2.93
CA GLU A 95 -7.19 -7.16 -3.98
C GLU A 95 -8.51 -6.40 -3.73
N LYS A 96 -8.92 -6.33 -2.45
CA LYS A 96 -10.16 -5.69 -1.96
C LYS A 96 -10.05 -5.31 -0.49
N ASP A 97 -10.77 -4.28 -0.07
CA ASP A 97 -10.83 -3.77 1.30
C ASP A 97 -11.30 -4.81 2.34
N SER A 98 -12.16 -5.76 1.94
CA SER A 98 -12.67 -6.81 2.83
C SER A 98 -11.60 -7.76 3.35
N LEU A 99 -10.38 -7.70 2.82
CA LEU A 99 -9.23 -8.49 3.28
C LEU A 99 -8.52 -7.88 4.49
N ILE A 100 -8.88 -6.65 4.85
CA ILE A 100 -8.37 -6.00 6.05
C ILE A 100 -9.09 -6.60 7.27
N SER A 101 -8.35 -7.28 8.14
CA SER A 101 -8.89 -7.90 9.36
C SER A 101 -8.92 -6.95 10.54
N SER A 102 -8.03 -5.96 10.56
CA SER A 102 -7.92 -4.98 11.64
C SER A 102 -7.33 -3.68 11.12
N VAL A 103 -7.89 -2.57 11.61
CA VAL A 103 -7.36 -1.23 11.40
C VAL A 103 -7.19 -0.55 12.75
N SER A 104 -5.98 -0.07 13.02
CA SER A 104 -5.66 0.78 14.16
C SER A 104 -5.17 2.12 13.65
N VAL A 105 -5.70 3.21 14.21
CA VAL A 105 -5.29 4.56 13.82
C VAL A 105 -4.93 5.33 15.07
N THR A 106 -3.65 5.64 15.18
CA THR A 106 -3.11 6.47 16.25
C THR A 106 -2.81 7.84 15.69
N THR A 107 -3.37 8.87 16.31
CA THR A 107 -3.09 10.25 15.93
C THR A 107 -2.20 10.88 16.98
N ASP A 108 -1.08 11.46 16.56
CA ASP A 108 -0.14 12.12 17.44
C ASP A 108 0.44 13.39 16.79
N ARG A 109 1.24 14.13 17.55
CA ARG A 109 1.92 15.32 17.12
C ARG A 109 3.27 14.97 16.50
N LEU A 110 3.58 15.62 15.38
CA LEU A 110 4.90 15.59 14.80
C LEU A 110 5.90 16.31 15.74
N LEU A 111 6.74 15.56 16.45
CA LEU A 111 7.65 16.08 17.49
C LEU A 111 8.90 16.79 16.94
N ALA A 112 9.36 16.39 15.76
CA ALA A 112 10.48 17.02 15.07
C ALA A 112 10.10 17.30 13.62
N ARG A 113 10.46 18.50 13.13
CA ARG A 113 10.37 18.87 11.71
C ARG A 113 11.50 18.29 10.87
N GLU A 114 12.45 17.60 11.51
CA GLU A 114 13.55 16.97 10.82
C GLU A 114 13.02 15.78 10.03
N ARG A 115 13.39 15.76 8.75
CA ARG A 115 12.99 14.79 7.74
C ARG A 115 12.96 13.37 8.34
N PHE A 116 11.81 12.70 8.29
CA PHE A 116 11.75 11.27 8.57
C PHE A 116 12.51 10.54 7.46
N ILE A 117 13.82 10.35 7.64
CA ILE A 117 14.67 9.56 6.75
C ILE A 117 14.73 8.15 7.32
N ARG A 118 13.91 7.26 6.76
CA ARG A 118 14.14 5.82 6.91
C ARG A 118 15.28 5.44 5.95
N LYS A 119 16.42 5.00 6.50
CA LYS A 119 17.62 4.66 5.69
C LYS A 119 17.38 3.51 4.71
N ASP A 120 16.36 2.71 4.97
CA ASP A 120 15.87 1.57 4.21
C ASP A 120 14.87 1.95 3.10
N VAL A 121 14.36 3.19 3.08
CA VAL A 121 13.37 3.64 2.10
C VAL A 121 14.06 4.58 1.10
N PRO A 122 13.96 4.34 -0.21
CA PRO A 122 14.51 5.21 -1.25
C PRO A 122 14.08 6.67 -1.07
N ASP A 123 15.00 7.61 -1.29
CA ASP A 123 14.72 9.05 -1.16
C ASP A 123 13.54 9.50 -2.05
N SER A 124 13.28 8.82 -3.17
CA SER A 124 12.13 9.07 -4.07
C SER A 124 10.77 8.78 -3.43
N LEU A 125 10.73 7.93 -2.40
CA LEU A 125 9.53 7.60 -1.61
C LEU A 125 9.48 8.40 -0.30
N THR A 126 10.48 9.24 -0.05
CA THR A 126 10.50 10.17 1.08
C THR A 126 10.09 11.57 0.64
N LEU A 127 9.54 12.37 1.56
CA LEU A 127 9.19 13.76 1.27
C LEU A 127 10.45 14.53 0.84
N SER A 128 10.39 15.13 -0.35
CA SER A 128 11.46 16.02 -0.83
C SER A 128 11.66 17.22 0.11
N LEU A 129 12.85 17.82 0.08
CA LEU A 129 13.20 19.01 0.86
C LEU A 129 12.16 20.14 0.70
N ASP A 130 11.66 20.32 -0.51
CA ASP A 130 10.73 21.39 -0.88
C ASP A 130 9.32 21.10 -0.34
N GLN A 131 8.89 19.84 -0.36
CA GLN A 131 7.62 19.38 0.23
C GLN A 131 7.66 19.41 1.76
N SER A 132 8.82 19.09 2.37
CA SER A 132 9.04 19.17 3.81
C SER A 132 9.06 20.63 4.32
N ALA A 133 9.46 21.59 3.47
CA ALA A 133 9.43 23.02 3.79
C ALA A 133 7.99 23.59 3.89
N ASN A 134 7.00 22.92 3.28
CA ASN A 134 5.60 23.28 3.43
C ASN A 134 5.11 22.92 4.84
N ARG A 135 4.67 23.93 5.60
CA ARG A 135 4.55 23.87 7.07
C ARG A 135 3.38 23.02 7.59
N ASP A 136 2.51 22.55 6.71
CA ASP A 136 1.24 21.89 7.04
C ASP A 136 1.12 20.46 6.47
N HIS A 137 2.22 19.74 6.33
CA HIS A 137 2.17 18.33 5.91
C HIS A 137 1.83 17.40 7.08
N VAL A 138 0.96 16.42 6.82
CA VAL A 138 0.67 15.31 7.73
C VAL A 138 1.53 14.12 7.31
N VAL A 139 2.25 13.51 8.25
CA VAL A 139 3.03 12.30 7.99
C VAL A 139 2.17 11.10 8.38
N LEU A 140 1.99 10.17 7.44
CA LEU A 140 1.38 8.87 7.70
C LEU A 140 2.47 7.81 7.70
N ILE A 141 2.61 7.12 8.83
CA ILE A 141 3.41 5.91 8.92
C ILE A 141 2.43 4.75 8.89
N ILE A 142 2.46 3.99 7.80
CA ILE A 142 1.58 2.84 7.59
C ILE A 142 2.40 1.59 7.81
N SER A 143 2.05 0.83 8.84
CA SER A 143 2.63 -0.48 9.12
C SER A 143 1.61 -1.53 8.72
N VAL A 144 2.03 -2.48 7.88
CA VAL A 144 1.16 -3.54 7.39
C VAL A 144 1.71 -4.89 7.86
N ALA A 145 0.87 -5.66 8.55
CA ALA A 145 1.16 -7.05 8.88
C ALA A 145 0.28 -7.96 8.02
N ILE A 146 0.90 -8.87 7.26
CA ILE A 146 0.20 -9.84 6.43
C ILE A 146 0.12 -11.16 7.19
N HIS A 147 -1.07 -11.75 7.24
CA HIS A 147 -1.36 -12.99 7.93
C HIS A 147 -1.94 -14.00 6.94
N ALA A 148 -1.35 -15.18 6.83
CA ALA A 148 -1.94 -16.29 6.09
C ALA A 148 -2.96 -17.04 6.97
N THR A 149 -4.22 -17.15 6.52
CA THR A 149 -5.27 -17.92 7.20
C THR A 149 -5.23 -19.41 6.87
N LYS A 150 -4.55 -19.77 5.77
CA LYS A 150 -4.29 -21.16 5.39
C LYS A 150 -2.93 -21.26 4.72
N THR A 151 -2.07 -22.16 5.15
CA THR A 151 -0.79 -22.39 4.46
C THR A 151 -1.02 -23.08 3.11
N THR A 152 -0.64 -22.41 2.04
CA THR A 152 -0.56 -22.95 0.67
C THR A 152 0.90 -22.90 0.20
N LEU A 153 1.23 -23.64 -0.86
CA LEU A 153 2.56 -23.55 -1.47
C LEU A 153 2.88 -22.11 -1.92
N ASP A 154 1.85 -21.39 -2.37
CA ASP A 154 1.95 -20.03 -2.92
C ASP A 154 2.21 -18.97 -1.84
N ASN A 155 1.74 -19.16 -0.60
CA ASN A 155 1.95 -18.20 0.49
C ASN A 155 3.04 -18.58 1.49
N LEU A 156 3.74 -19.71 1.28
CA LEU A 156 4.78 -20.21 2.18
C LEU A 156 5.89 -19.18 2.42
N HIS A 157 6.16 -18.33 1.42
CA HIS A 157 7.17 -17.27 1.47
C HIS A 157 6.79 -16.09 2.40
N LEU A 158 5.52 -15.94 2.78
CA LEU A 158 5.02 -14.87 3.64
C LEU A 158 5.10 -15.22 5.14
N ILE A 159 5.50 -16.46 5.47
CA ILE A 159 5.48 -17.02 6.84
C ILE A 159 6.91 -17.21 7.39
N GLY A 160 7.93 -16.68 6.71
CA GLY A 160 9.35 -16.80 7.06
C GLY A 160 9.96 -15.51 7.59
#